data_AF-A0A7Z7CJF3-F1
#
_entry.id   AF-A0A7Z7CJF3-F1
#
_cell.length_a   1.000
_cell.length_b   1.000
_cell.length_c   1.000
_cell.angle_alpha   90.00
_cell.angle_beta   90.00
_cell.angle_gamma   90.00
#
_symmetry.space_group_name_H-M   'P 1'
#
loop_
_entity.id
_entity.type
_entity.pdbx_description
1 polymer ?
#
loop_
_entity_poly.entity_id
_entity_poly.type
_entity_poly.pdbx_seq_one_letter_code
_entity_poly.pdbx_strand_id
1 'polypeptide(L)'
;MRKTTIKVEIDLVAKIRKHSNDVKFVKLGEKLENLRERHEQGLITSIEFLKLLLELAREAAEAEKEVVPEEEVDKGKAALTELFDGVRNSKTPIIVERIVNDIDDIVKIVRFDGWQGTTAGEQEVKKALRSVVWVKYKIKDKEVFDKAYLYIEQYY
;
A
#
# COMPACT_ATOMS: atom_id res chain seq x y z
N MET A 1 22.06 17.71 -19.27
CA MET A 1 21.31 17.35 -18.04
C MET A 1 19.92 17.96 -18.11
N ARG A 2 18.87 17.15 -18.28
CA ARG A 2 17.49 17.56 -18.03
C ARG A 2 16.87 16.46 -17.19
N LYS A 3 16.42 16.82 -15.98
CA LYS A 3 15.73 15.94 -15.03
C LYS A 3 14.49 15.40 -15.74
N THR A 4 14.47 14.11 -16.03
CA THR A 4 13.24 13.41 -16.37
C THR A 4 12.46 13.34 -15.07
N THR A 5 11.55 14.29 -14.86
CA THR A 5 10.54 14.25 -13.79
C THR A 5 9.75 12.97 -14.01
N ILE A 6 10.12 11.91 -13.30
CA ILE A 6 9.45 10.62 -13.40
C ILE A 6 8.04 10.87 -12.89
N LYS A 7 7.09 10.64 -13.79
CA LYS A 7 5.65 10.80 -13.65
C LYS A 7 5.10 9.83 -12.59
N VAL A 8 5.45 10.02 -11.32
CA VAL A 8 4.73 9.44 -10.17
C VAL A 8 3.48 10.30 -9.88
N GLU A 9 2.83 10.74 -10.95
CA GLU A 9 1.60 11.55 -10.98
C GLU A 9 0.43 10.76 -11.61
N ILE A 10 0.60 9.47 -11.93
CA ILE A 10 -0.32 8.78 -12.85
C ILE A 10 -0.84 7.52 -12.20
N ASP A 11 -1.63 7.68 -11.14
CA ASP A 11 -3.03 7.21 -11.09
C ASP A 11 -3.65 7.55 -9.72
N LEU A 12 -2.87 7.48 -8.64
CA LEU A 12 -3.30 8.02 -7.34
C LEU A 12 -3.48 9.54 -7.40
N VAL A 13 -2.56 10.23 -8.06
CA VAL A 13 -2.63 11.67 -8.34
C VAL A 13 -3.80 12.01 -9.29
N ALA A 14 -4.30 11.09 -10.11
CA ALA A 14 -5.48 11.33 -10.95
C ALA A 14 -6.79 11.30 -10.12
N LYS A 15 -6.88 10.39 -9.13
CA LYS A 15 -7.95 10.41 -8.11
C LYS A 15 -7.84 11.63 -7.19
N ILE A 16 -6.63 11.99 -6.76
CA ILE A 16 -6.34 13.19 -5.97
C ILE A 16 -6.61 14.48 -6.77
N ARG A 17 -6.38 14.50 -8.09
CA ARG A 17 -6.69 15.66 -8.96
C ARG A 17 -8.17 15.99 -9.01
N LYS A 18 -9.05 15.02 -8.72
CA LYS A 18 -10.49 15.27 -8.53
C LYS A 18 -10.79 16.00 -7.20
N HIS A 19 -9.86 15.96 -6.24
CA HIS A 19 -9.95 16.55 -4.89
C HIS A 19 -8.68 17.36 -4.51
N SER A 20 -8.09 18.08 -5.48
CA SER A 20 -6.71 18.60 -5.49
C SER A 20 -6.36 19.72 -4.48
N ASN A 21 -7.28 20.09 -3.58
CA ASN A 21 -7.05 21.17 -2.61
C ASN A 21 -6.83 20.68 -1.17
N ASP A 22 -6.80 19.36 -0.94
CA ASP A 22 -6.55 18.82 0.39
C ASP A 22 -5.03 18.63 0.64
N VAL A 23 -4.55 19.31 1.68
CA VAL A 23 -3.15 19.30 2.15
C VAL A 23 -2.67 17.87 2.47
N LYS A 24 -3.57 16.95 2.83
CA LYS A 24 -3.23 15.54 3.13
C LYS A 24 -2.63 14.82 1.93
N PHE A 25 -3.24 14.96 0.75
CA PHE A 25 -2.77 14.26 -0.44
C PHE A 25 -1.47 14.83 -1.00
N VAL A 26 -1.23 16.13 -0.85
CA VAL A 26 0.07 16.75 -1.20
C VAL A 26 1.19 16.14 -0.36
N LYS A 27 0.99 16.02 0.96
CA LYS A 27 1.97 15.40 1.87
C LYS A 27 2.21 13.93 1.54
N LEU A 28 1.18 13.18 1.14
CA LEU A 28 1.34 11.79 0.70
C LEU A 28 2.23 11.69 -0.54
N GLY A 29 2.04 12.58 -1.53
CA GLY A 29 2.91 12.67 -2.70
C GLY A 29 4.38 12.94 -2.35
N GLU A 30 4.63 13.90 -1.45
CA GLU A 30 5.99 14.21 -0.97
C GLU A 30 6.65 13.01 -0.27
N LYS A 31 5.89 12.28 0.57
CA LYS A 31 6.39 11.08 1.24
C LYS A 31 6.71 9.95 0.25
N LEU A 32 5.90 9.76 -0.80
CA LEU A 32 6.13 8.76 -1.83
C LEU A 32 7.41 9.06 -2.62
N GLU A 33 7.63 10.32 -3.00
CA GLU A 33 8.86 10.70 -3.70
C GLU A 33 10.08 10.53 -2.79
N ASN A 34 9.99 10.90 -1.51
CA ASN A 34 11.06 10.67 -0.55
C ASN A 34 11.38 9.17 -0.37
N LEU A 35 10.36 8.32 -0.32
CA LEU A 35 10.52 6.86 -0.26
C LEU A 35 11.26 6.33 -1.49
N ARG A 36 10.85 6.77 -2.69
CA ARG A 36 11.47 6.41 -3.97
C ARG A 36 12.94 6.80 -3.99
N GLU A 37 13.26 8.06 -3.67
CA GLU A 37 14.63 8.59 -3.67
C GLU A 37 15.54 7.86 -2.68
N ARG A 38 15.07 7.65 -1.44
CA ARG A 38 15.85 6.94 -0.42
C ARG A 38 16.15 5.50 -0.82
N HIS A 39 15.19 4.81 -1.43
CA HIS A 39 15.39 3.45 -1.92
C HIS A 39 16.36 3.43 -3.12
N GLU A 40 16.19 4.35 -4.07
CA GLU A 40 17.06 4.47 -5.25
C GLU A 40 18.52 4.74 -4.87
N GLN A 41 18.75 5.57 -3.85
CA GLN A 41 20.07 5.89 -3.30
C GLN A 41 20.64 4.78 -2.39
N GLY A 42 19.88 3.72 -2.11
CA GLY A 42 20.30 2.64 -1.21
C GLY A 42 20.34 3.04 0.27
N LEU A 43 19.67 4.12 0.66
CA LEU A 43 19.60 4.61 2.04
C LEU A 43 18.68 3.76 2.93
N ILE A 44 17.82 2.94 2.32
CA ILE A 44 16.92 2.01 3.02
C ILE A 44 16.95 0.64 2.35
N THR A 45 16.73 -0.40 3.15
CA THR A 45 16.66 -1.79 2.66
C THR A 45 15.32 -2.05 1.96
N SER A 46 15.20 -3.15 1.21
CA SER A 46 13.93 -3.54 0.61
C SER A 46 12.84 -3.89 1.63
N ILE A 47 13.22 -4.39 2.82
CA ILE A 47 12.28 -4.62 3.93
C ILE A 47 11.78 -3.28 4.48
N GLU A 48 12.67 -2.32 4.69
CA GLU A 48 12.30 -0.99 5.17
C GLU A 48 11.44 -0.25 4.16
N PHE A 49 11.76 -0.36 2.86
CA PHE A 49 10.94 0.15 1.78
C PHE A 49 9.53 -0.44 1.80
N LEU A 50 9.40 -1.76 1.96
CA LEU A 50 8.09 -2.42 2.06
C LEU A 50 7.28 -1.91 3.26
N LYS A 51 7.91 -1.75 4.44
CA LYS A 51 7.24 -1.20 5.63
C LYS A 51 6.71 0.21 5.39
N LEU A 52 7.55 1.10 4.85
CA LEU A 52 7.17 2.48 4.57
C LEU A 52 6.08 2.55 3.50
N LEU A 53 6.15 1.71 2.46
CA LEU A 53 5.13 1.61 1.44
C LEU A 53 3.77 1.18 2.01
N LEU A 54 3.74 0.15 2.88
CA LEU A 54 2.51 -0.31 3.53
C LEU A 54 1.88 0.78 4.41
N GLU A 55 2.71 1.55 5.13
CA GLU A 55 2.24 2.69 5.91
C GLU A 55 1.61 3.76 5.01
N LEU A 56 2.28 4.13 3.91
CA LEU A 56 1.74 5.11 2.96
C LEU A 56 0.45 4.63 2.31
N ALA A 57 0.33 3.34 2.02
CA ALA A 57 -0.90 2.76 1.48
C ALA A 57 -2.05 2.81 2.48
N ARG A 58 -1.77 2.58 3.77
CA ARG A 58 -2.75 2.75 4.85
C ARG A 58 -3.20 4.21 4.95
N GLU A 59 -2.27 5.15 5.01
CA GLU A 59 -2.59 6.60 5.08
C GLU A 59 -3.38 7.06 3.85
N ALA A 60 -3.05 6.56 2.66
CA ALA A 60 -3.77 6.88 1.42
C ALA A 60 -5.20 6.33 1.43
N ALA A 61 -5.40 5.09 1.86
CA ALA A 61 -6.72 4.48 1.99
C ALA A 61 -7.60 5.19 3.04
N GLU A 62 -7.00 5.60 4.17
CA GLU A 62 -7.67 6.39 5.20
C GLU A 62 -8.11 7.76 4.65
N ALA A 63 -7.23 8.45 3.92
CA ALA A 63 -7.56 9.73 3.28
C ALA A 63 -8.65 9.59 2.20
N GLU A 64 -8.67 8.49 1.44
CA GLU A 64 -9.72 8.22 0.44
C GLU A 64 -11.10 8.06 1.11
N LYS A 65 -11.18 7.32 2.23
CA LYS A 65 -12.44 7.14 2.99
C LYS A 65 -13.05 8.44 3.52
N GLU A 66 -12.25 9.44 3.85
CA GLU A 66 -12.76 10.71 4.38
C GLU A 66 -13.42 11.57 3.30
N VAL A 67 -13.00 11.42 2.04
CA VAL A 67 -13.39 12.33 0.95
C VAL A 67 -14.28 11.67 -0.10
N VAL A 68 -14.30 10.33 -0.15
CA VAL A 68 -15.10 9.53 -1.08
C VAL A 68 -16.25 8.87 -0.30
N PRO A 69 -17.52 9.07 -0.71
CA PRO A 69 -18.65 8.34 -0.14
C PRO A 69 -18.42 6.82 -0.22
N GLU A 70 -18.82 6.06 0.81
CA GLU A 70 -18.51 4.62 0.91
C GLU A 70 -18.98 3.80 -0.31
N GLU A 71 -20.09 4.23 -0.93
CA GLU A 71 -20.67 3.63 -2.14
C GLU A 71 -19.83 3.86 -3.40
N GLU A 72 -18.98 4.90 -3.40
CA GLU A 72 -18.06 5.29 -4.48
C GLU A 72 -16.62 4.88 -4.23
N VAL A 73 -16.28 4.40 -3.02
CA VAL A 73 -14.96 3.83 -2.75
C VAL A 73 -14.82 2.62 -3.66
N ASP A 74 -13.95 2.74 -4.67
CA ASP A 74 -13.53 1.59 -5.45
C ASP A 74 -12.73 0.66 -4.53
N LYS A 75 -13.45 -0.15 -3.74
CA LYS A 75 -12.90 -1.21 -2.90
C LYS A 75 -12.17 -2.25 -3.77
N GLY A 76 -12.16 -2.11 -5.09
CA GLY A 76 -11.53 -3.02 -6.03
C GLY A 76 -10.71 -2.41 -7.16
N LYS A 77 -9.56 -1.87 -6.81
CA LYS A 77 -8.31 -2.14 -7.53
C LYS A 77 -7.09 -1.94 -6.63
N ALA A 78 -6.01 -2.62 -6.99
CA ALA A 78 -4.81 -2.87 -6.22
C ALA A 78 -4.08 -1.58 -5.77
N ALA A 79 -4.55 -0.89 -4.72
CA ALA A 79 -4.01 0.41 -4.32
C ALA A 79 -2.56 0.31 -3.84
N LEU A 80 -2.18 -0.77 -3.15
CA LEU A 80 -0.79 -1.01 -2.77
C LEU A 80 0.08 -1.25 -3.99
N THR A 81 -0.42 -2.01 -4.98
CA THR A 81 0.27 -2.27 -6.25
C THR A 81 0.41 -1.00 -7.08
N GLU A 82 -0.62 -0.17 -7.14
CA GLU A 82 -0.60 1.11 -7.84
C GLU A 82 0.40 2.08 -7.20
N LEU A 83 0.39 2.17 -5.87
CA LEU A 83 1.39 2.93 -5.12
C LEU A 83 2.80 2.38 -5.36
N PHE A 84 2.97 1.05 -5.32
CA PHE A 84 4.23 0.38 -5.59
C PHE A 84 4.75 0.72 -6.98
N ASP A 85 3.91 0.65 -8.02
CA ASP A 85 4.30 0.95 -9.39
C ASP A 85 4.67 2.43 -9.57
N GLY A 86 4.10 3.32 -8.77
CA GLY A 86 4.52 4.72 -8.68
C GLY A 86 5.94 4.90 -8.09
N VAL A 87 6.31 4.13 -7.07
CA VAL A 87 7.59 4.33 -6.36
C VAL A 87 8.68 3.32 -6.70
N ARG A 88 8.38 2.27 -7.47
CA ARG A 88 9.39 1.28 -7.88
C ARG A 88 10.43 1.93 -8.79
N ASN A 89 11.65 1.44 -8.69
CA ASN A 89 12.76 1.86 -9.54
C ASN A 89 13.63 0.66 -9.91
N SER A 90 14.70 0.89 -10.68
CA SER A 90 15.60 -0.19 -11.15
C SER A 90 16.31 -0.96 -10.03
N LYS A 91 16.34 -0.42 -8.81
CA LYS A 91 16.89 -1.09 -7.62
C LYS A 91 15.84 -1.90 -6.87
N THR A 92 14.55 -1.73 -7.15
CA THR A 92 13.46 -2.43 -6.47
C THR A 92 13.44 -3.90 -6.88
N PRO A 93 13.71 -4.83 -5.94
CA PRO A 93 13.71 -6.25 -6.27
C PRO A 93 12.31 -6.75 -6.66
N ILE A 94 12.23 -7.64 -7.66
CA ILE A 94 10.97 -8.28 -8.12
C ILE A 94 10.21 -8.95 -6.96
N ILE A 95 10.91 -9.38 -5.91
CA ILE A 95 10.23 -10.00 -4.76
C ILE A 95 9.29 -9.04 -4.04
N VAL A 96 9.58 -7.72 -4.01
CA VAL A 96 8.72 -6.71 -3.38
C VAL A 96 7.40 -6.59 -4.12
N GLU A 97 7.44 -6.53 -5.45
CA GLU A 97 6.27 -6.53 -6.32
C GLU A 97 5.36 -7.74 -6.06
N ARG A 98 5.96 -8.93 -5.93
CA ARG A 98 5.22 -10.16 -5.64
C ARG A 98 4.53 -10.11 -4.27
N ILE A 99 5.21 -9.58 -3.25
CA ILE A 99 4.64 -9.45 -1.90
C ILE A 99 3.46 -8.49 -1.91
N VAL A 100 3.63 -7.34 -2.57
CA VAL A 100 2.58 -6.32 -2.71
C VAL A 100 1.33 -6.90 -3.40
N ASN A 101 1.50 -7.59 -4.53
CA ASN A 101 0.40 -8.23 -5.25
C ASN A 101 -0.35 -9.25 -4.38
N ASP A 102 0.38 -10.11 -3.65
CA ASP A 102 -0.22 -11.10 -2.75
C ASP A 102 -1.00 -10.47 -1.59
N ILE A 103 -0.54 -9.33 -1.06
CA ILE A 103 -1.25 -8.59 0.00
C ILE A 103 -2.53 -7.98 -0.57
N ASP A 104 -2.48 -7.38 -1.76
CA ASP A 104 -3.69 -6.86 -2.43
C ASP A 104 -4.68 -7.98 -2.79
N ASP A 105 -4.21 -9.19 -3.08
CA ASP A 105 -5.10 -10.34 -3.28
C ASP A 105 -5.87 -10.72 -2.00
N ILE A 106 -5.29 -10.54 -0.81
CA ILE A 106 -6.03 -10.69 0.46
C ILE A 106 -7.11 -9.61 0.56
N VAL A 107 -6.78 -8.35 0.27
CA VAL A 107 -7.74 -7.23 0.28
C VAL A 107 -8.96 -7.53 -0.61
N LYS A 108 -8.74 -8.05 -1.83
CA LYS A 108 -9.82 -8.41 -2.76
C LYS A 108 -10.81 -9.42 -2.19
N ILE A 109 -10.34 -10.34 -1.35
CA ILE A 109 -11.17 -11.37 -0.73
C ILE A 109 -11.98 -10.77 0.43
N VAL A 110 -11.32 -9.99 1.29
CA VAL A 110 -11.90 -9.58 2.58
C VAL A 110 -12.76 -8.32 2.49
N ARG A 111 -12.65 -7.52 1.43
CA ARG A 111 -13.41 -6.27 1.26
C ARG A 111 -14.94 -6.41 1.20
N PHE A 112 -15.43 -7.60 0.88
CA PHE A 112 -16.87 -7.90 0.81
C PHE A 112 -17.35 -8.66 2.05
N ASP A 113 -16.43 -9.10 2.90
CA ASP A 113 -16.72 -9.98 4.02
C ASP A 113 -16.83 -9.16 5.31
N GLY A 114 -17.77 -9.53 6.17
CA GLY A 114 -18.06 -8.95 7.49
C GLY A 114 -16.95 -9.15 8.53
N TRP A 115 -15.70 -9.35 8.08
CA TRP A 115 -14.71 -10.13 8.81
C TRP A 115 -14.25 -9.45 10.11
N GLN A 116 -14.20 -8.10 10.16
CA GLN A 116 -13.87 -7.37 11.38
C GLN A 116 -14.97 -7.46 12.44
N GLY A 117 -16.20 -7.81 12.05
CA GLY A 117 -17.32 -7.99 12.97
C GLY A 117 -17.25 -9.29 13.78
N THR A 118 -16.32 -10.20 13.49
CA THR A 118 -16.19 -11.48 14.19
C THR A 118 -14.75 -11.86 14.48
N THR A 119 -14.52 -12.49 15.64
CA THR A 119 -13.20 -13.06 15.96
C THR A 119 -12.73 -14.11 14.95
N ALA A 120 -13.66 -14.87 14.36
CA ALA A 120 -13.34 -15.88 13.36
C ALA A 120 -12.79 -15.25 12.07
N GLY A 121 -13.48 -14.23 11.53
CA GLY A 121 -13.04 -13.51 10.34
C GLY A 121 -11.66 -12.85 10.54
N GLU A 122 -11.45 -12.18 11.68
CA GLU A 122 -10.12 -11.64 12.02
C GLU A 122 -9.01 -12.70 12.02
N GLN A 123 -9.30 -13.89 12.56
CA GLN A 123 -8.33 -14.98 12.61
C GLN A 123 -8.01 -15.51 11.21
N GLU A 124 -9.00 -15.57 10.32
CA GLU A 124 -8.82 -15.99 8.93
C GLU A 124 -7.95 -15.01 8.14
N VAL A 125 -8.18 -13.71 8.27
CA VAL A 125 -7.33 -12.67 7.65
C VAL A 125 -5.91 -12.75 8.17
N LYS A 126 -5.74 -12.78 9.51
CA LYS A 126 -4.41 -12.94 10.12
C LYS A 126 -3.72 -14.23 9.66
N LYS A 127 -4.47 -15.32 9.45
CA LYS A 127 -3.93 -16.60 8.94
C LYS A 127 -3.50 -16.51 7.48
N ALA A 128 -4.31 -15.89 6.61
CA ALA A 128 -3.98 -15.66 5.21
C ALA A 128 -2.72 -14.79 5.09
N LEU A 129 -2.65 -13.69 5.86
CA LEU A 129 -1.49 -12.81 5.87
C LEU A 129 -0.23 -13.51 6.40
N ARG A 130 -0.33 -14.35 7.44
CA ARG A 130 0.79 -15.18 7.92
C ARG A 130 1.27 -16.15 6.84
N SER A 131 0.35 -16.76 6.10
CA SER A 131 0.68 -17.67 4.99
C SER A 131 1.52 -16.96 3.92
N VAL A 132 1.15 -15.72 3.57
CA VAL A 132 1.89 -14.89 2.63
C VAL A 132 3.24 -14.44 3.21
N VAL A 133 3.22 -13.62 4.27
CA VAL A 133 4.42 -12.92 4.75
C VAL A 133 5.42 -13.90 5.38
N TRP A 134 4.96 -14.79 6.26
CA TRP A 134 5.86 -15.62 7.07
C TRP A 134 6.21 -16.96 6.45
N VAL A 135 5.32 -17.56 5.64
CA VAL A 135 5.51 -18.90 5.06
C VAL A 135 6.02 -18.79 3.63
N LYS A 136 5.28 -18.12 2.74
CA LYS A 136 5.64 -17.98 1.32
C LYS A 136 6.91 -17.14 1.14
N TYR A 137 6.96 -15.95 1.75
CA TYR A 137 8.10 -15.03 1.62
C TYR A 137 9.15 -15.13 2.74
N LYS A 138 8.87 -15.91 3.80
CA LYS A 138 9.78 -16.12 4.93
C LYS A 138 10.25 -14.82 5.62
N ILE A 139 9.45 -13.76 5.54
CA ILE A 139 9.71 -12.49 6.24
C ILE A 139 9.25 -12.69 7.68
N LYS A 140 10.18 -12.81 8.63
CA LYS A 140 9.88 -12.95 10.06
C LYS A 140 9.87 -11.62 10.81
N ASP A 141 9.86 -10.52 10.06
CA ASP A 141 9.74 -9.18 10.61
C ASP A 141 8.29 -8.93 11.04
N LYS A 142 8.09 -8.68 12.34
CA LYS A 142 6.77 -8.46 12.92
C LYS A 142 6.12 -7.19 12.38
N GLU A 143 6.90 -6.14 12.15
CA GLU A 143 6.39 -4.84 11.72
C GLU A 143 5.86 -4.89 10.28
N VAL A 144 6.48 -5.68 9.39
CA VAL A 144 5.91 -5.95 8.05
C VAL A 144 4.51 -6.56 8.17
N PHE A 145 4.35 -7.55 9.06
CA PHE A 145 3.04 -8.17 9.29
C PHE A 145 2.04 -7.17 9.85
N ASP A 146 2.42 -6.42 10.89
CA ASP A 146 1.53 -5.45 11.54
C ASP A 146 1.06 -4.37 10.56
N LYS A 147 1.98 -3.78 9.78
CA LYS A 147 1.63 -2.74 8.80
C LYS A 147 0.77 -3.26 7.66
N ALA A 148 1.04 -4.48 7.17
CA ALA A 148 0.19 -5.10 6.15
C ALA A 148 -1.21 -5.39 6.68
N TYR A 149 -1.33 -5.84 7.94
CA TYR A 149 -2.61 -6.06 8.58
C TYR A 149 -3.39 -4.74 8.74
N LEU A 150 -2.75 -3.68 9.24
CA LEU A 150 -3.37 -2.36 9.39
C LEU A 150 -3.82 -1.74 8.05
N TYR A 151 -3.07 -2.01 6.97
CA TYR A 151 -3.48 -1.64 5.61
C TYR A 151 -4.73 -2.41 5.17
N ILE A 152 -4.76 -3.74 5.37
CA ILE A 152 -5.93 -4.58 5.03
C ILE A 152 -7.18 -4.14 5.80
N GLU A 153 -7.03 -3.73 7.06
CA GLU A 153 -8.13 -3.19 7.86
C GLU A 153 -8.78 -1.93 7.29
N GLN A 154 -8.10 -1.21 6.39
CA GLN A 154 -8.69 -0.07 5.70
C GLN A 154 -9.70 -0.47 4.61
N TYR A 155 -9.91 -1.75 4.31
CA TYR A 155 -10.88 -2.16 3.28
C TYR A 155 -12.16 -2.77 3.83
N TYR A 156 -12.37 -2.58 5.13
CA TYR A 156 -13.63 -2.75 5.82
C TYR A 156 -14.17 -1.37 6.22
#